data_AF-A0A7X3HZZ0-F1
#
_entry.id   AF-A0A7X3HZZ0-F1
#
_cell.length_a   1.000
_cell.length_b   1.000
_cell.length_c   1.000
_cell.angle_alpha   90.00
_cell.angle_beta   90.00
_cell.angle_gamma   90.00
#
_symmetry.space_group_name_H-M   'P 1'
#
loop_
_entity.id
_entity.type
_entity.pdbx_description
1 polymer ?
#
loop_
_entity_poly.entity_id
_entity_poly.type
_entity_poly.pdbx_seq_one_letter_code
_entity_poly.pdbx_strand_id
1 'polypeptide(L)'
;MSKLHVTQIGGYLKSELSAAVNMDDYAKHPDQDKAEKAFLTRALGVLAVSQLTDVRMEELCPYITDGFKDGGIDLIFFDAKERTLYLVQTKWHADGHGSIDLGDTLKFLEGVRKVLENDIDQLNDRIKSRKFDIERALFDANAKFLLVLAHTGQEALGAEVEAAINAYVDSQNDTSELMSVRVLNQRDLHKAVAAGVAGAPISVEVQLSSWGQIREPHHAIYGQVCAADVAVWLDSHGPRLFESNLRHFLSGSSVNQDIVNTLIQHPEEFWYYNNGVTAVATAVAKKPIGGNSTESGIFECTGFCVVNGAQTVGSIHAAAAQNPEAVSKAMVSVRIISSANSEKGFSAEVTRCTNTQNAIEKRDFVALDPEQERIRQELQIEGVEYAYKAGAASGGVGDRFELTEATVALACAYHDVAVAVQAKREISKLWEDITKAPYKQLFNTGVTGPSVWQMVRVLRAVDFHLQVESQKYTGRDALVCVHGNRFIQWAVLRALGVKPDTQFNDVSAKVPQMVAETVRNLIASVKANYSDSYPASLFKNLGKCRVLAKEFRPE
;
A
#
# COMPACT_ATOMS: atom_id res chain seq x y z
N MET A 1 25.77 14.88 -24.51
CA MET A 1 24.60 15.34 -23.72
C MET A 1 24.58 14.77 -22.31
N SER A 2 24.93 13.50 -22.10
CA SER A 2 24.95 12.84 -20.76
C SER A 2 25.60 13.68 -19.64
N LYS A 3 26.88 14.06 -19.81
CA LYS A 3 27.64 14.86 -18.82
C LYS A 3 27.01 16.22 -18.47
N LEU A 4 26.33 16.86 -19.43
CA LEU A 4 25.63 18.13 -19.19
C LEU A 4 24.43 17.92 -18.24
N HIS A 5 23.64 16.86 -18.45
CA HIS A 5 22.51 16.54 -17.57
C HIS A 5 22.99 16.23 -16.15
N VAL A 6 24.05 15.43 -15.99
CA VAL A 6 24.66 15.17 -14.66
C VAL A 6 25.12 16.45 -13.99
N THR A 7 25.72 17.38 -14.75
CA THR A 7 26.17 18.68 -14.24
C THR A 7 25.00 19.54 -13.79
N GLN A 8 23.89 19.56 -14.53
CA GLN A 8 22.67 20.28 -14.17
C GLN A 8 22.01 19.69 -12.92
N ILE A 9 21.91 18.36 -12.83
CA ILE A 9 21.42 17.68 -11.62
C ILE A 9 22.29 18.06 -10.42
N GLY A 10 23.62 17.96 -10.56
CA GLY A 10 24.54 18.31 -9.48
C GLY A 10 24.46 19.78 -9.07
N GLY A 11 24.29 20.69 -10.02
CA GLY A 11 24.10 22.12 -9.78
C GLY A 11 22.82 22.41 -8.98
N TYR A 12 21.70 21.78 -9.36
CA TYR A 12 20.43 21.88 -8.65
C TYR A 12 20.52 21.32 -7.23
N LEU A 13 21.09 20.12 -7.07
CA LEU A 13 21.26 19.52 -5.73
C LEU A 13 22.10 20.42 -4.81
N LYS A 14 23.14 21.07 -5.34
CA LYS A 14 23.95 22.03 -4.58
C LYS A 14 23.16 23.30 -4.22
N SER A 15 22.31 23.81 -5.10
CA SER A 15 21.50 25.00 -4.78
C SER A 15 20.48 24.73 -3.69
N GLU A 16 19.77 23.60 -3.79
CA GLU A 16 18.66 23.30 -2.87
C GLU A 16 19.12 22.71 -1.54
N LEU A 17 20.18 21.88 -1.53
CA LEU A 17 20.46 21.01 -0.38
C LEU A 17 21.81 21.21 0.31
N SER A 18 22.67 22.12 -0.19
CA SER A 18 24.01 22.33 0.38
C SER A 18 24.02 22.69 1.86
N ALA A 19 22.99 23.39 2.36
CA ALA A 19 22.87 23.75 3.77
C ALA A 19 22.14 22.70 4.63
N ALA A 20 21.43 21.76 4.01
CA ALA A 20 20.53 20.82 4.71
C ALA A 20 21.13 19.40 4.86
N VAL A 21 21.93 18.94 3.90
CA VAL A 21 22.55 17.61 3.95
C VAL A 21 23.66 17.60 4.99
N ASN A 22 23.56 16.68 5.96
CA ASN A 22 24.62 16.49 6.95
C ASN A 22 25.87 15.92 6.27
N MET A 23 27.00 16.64 6.40
CA MET A 23 28.32 16.25 5.88
C MET A 23 29.39 16.24 6.98
N ASP A 24 28.99 16.13 8.26
CA ASP A 24 29.90 16.26 9.41
C ASP A 24 31.00 15.18 9.40
N ASP A 25 30.67 13.99 8.92
CA ASP A 25 31.60 12.87 8.75
C ASP A 25 32.66 13.08 7.66
N TYR A 26 32.44 14.05 6.77
CA TYR A 26 33.39 14.46 5.72
C TYR A 26 34.02 15.83 5.96
N ALA A 27 33.68 16.53 7.05
CA ALA A 27 34.12 17.91 7.32
C ALA A 27 35.65 18.09 7.40
N LYS A 28 36.40 17.04 7.70
CA LYS A 28 37.89 17.03 7.77
C LYS A 28 38.51 16.07 6.76
N HIS A 29 37.75 15.61 5.76
CA HIS A 29 38.25 14.64 4.80
C HIS A 29 39.32 15.30 3.90
N PRO A 30 40.52 14.72 3.75
CA PRO A 30 41.64 15.35 3.03
C PRO A 30 41.41 15.43 1.51
N ASP A 31 40.51 14.59 1.00
CA ASP A 31 40.13 14.51 -0.42
C ASP A 31 38.76 15.18 -0.60
N GLN A 32 38.77 16.38 -1.18
CA GLN A 32 37.57 17.18 -1.42
C GLN A 32 36.67 16.58 -2.51
N ASP A 33 37.24 15.89 -3.51
CA ASP A 33 36.46 15.24 -4.56
C ASP A 33 35.61 14.10 -3.98
N LYS A 34 36.14 13.37 -2.99
CA LYS A 34 35.37 12.36 -2.25
C LYS A 34 34.25 12.98 -1.41
N ALA A 35 34.50 14.11 -0.75
CA ALA A 35 33.48 14.80 0.03
C ALA A 35 32.35 15.32 -0.88
N GLU A 36 32.70 15.88 -2.03
CA GLU A 36 31.73 16.33 -3.03
C GLU A 36 30.91 15.16 -3.59
N LYS A 37 31.56 14.04 -3.93
CA LYS A 37 30.85 12.85 -4.41
C LYS A 37 29.88 12.30 -3.35
N ALA A 38 30.27 12.27 -2.08
CA ALA A 38 29.41 11.84 -0.98
C ALA A 38 28.22 12.78 -0.77
N PHE A 39 28.41 14.10 -0.91
CA PHE A 39 27.29 15.05 -0.91
C PHE A 39 26.30 14.75 -2.05
N LEU A 40 26.82 14.53 -3.25
CA LEU A 40 25.99 14.29 -4.44
C LEU A 40 25.20 12.99 -4.35
N THR A 41 25.77 11.91 -3.82
CA THR A 41 25.04 10.64 -3.59
C THR A 41 23.93 10.81 -2.56
N ARG A 42 24.22 11.46 -1.43
CA ARG A 42 23.23 11.76 -0.38
C ARG A 42 22.07 12.62 -0.89
N ALA A 43 22.39 13.71 -1.56
CA ALA A 43 21.40 14.62 -2.13
C ALA A 43 20.57 13.95 -3.23
N LEU A 44 21.17 13.03 -3.99
CA LEU A 44 20.46 12.24 -4.99
C LEU A 44 19.39 11.33 -4.35
N GLY A 45 19.68 10.73 -3.19
CA GLY A 45 18.71 9.90 -2.46
C GLY A 45 17.49 10.72 -2.02
N VAL A 46 17.72 11.95 -1.56
CA VAL A 46 16.65 12.90 -1.22
C VAL A 46 15.79 13.26 -2.44
N LEU A 47 16.42 13.61 -3.56
CA LEU A 47 15.70 13.91 -4.80
C LEU A 47 14.87 12.70 -5.28
N ALA A 48 15.42 11.49 -5.16
CA ALA A 48 14.72 10.28 -5.56
C ALA A 48 13.41 10.08 -4.77
N VAL A 49 13.44 10.26 -3.44
CA VAL A 49 12.24 10.10 -2.60
C VAL A 49 11.27 11.27 -2.79
N SER A 50 11.75 12.49 -2.98
CA SER A 50 10.88 13.66 -3.21
C SER A 50 10.12 13.59 -4.54
N GLN A 51 10.52 12.72 -5.48
CA GLN A 51 9.77 12.45 -6.72
C GLN A 51 8.67 11.39 -6.53
N LEU A 52 8.74 10.63 -5.43
CA LEU A 52 7.85 9.52 -5.15
C LEU A 52 6.92 9.82 -3.97
N THR A 53 7.04 11.01 -3.38
CA THR A 53 6.30 11.48 -2.21
C THR A 53 6.01 12.97 -2.35
N ASP A 54 5.04 13.49 -1.60
CA ASP A 54 4.75 14.92 -1.53
C ASP A 54 5.63 15.65 -0.50
N VAL A 55 6.72 15.02 -0.05
CA VAL A 55 7.60 15.55 0.99
C VAL A 55 8.69 16.41 0.36
N ARG A 56 8.89 17.61 0.93
CA ARG A 56 9.91 18.55 0.47
C ARG A 56 11.32 17.98 0.72
N MET A 57 12.25 18.33 -0.16
CA MET A 57 13.61 17.77 -0.14
C MET A 57 14.35 18.05 1.19
N GLU A 58 14.15 19.22 1.80
CA GLU A 58 14.79 19.57 3.08
C GLU A 58 14.28 18.70 4.24
N GLU A 59 12.99 18.32 4.21
CA GLU A 59 12.37 17.46 5.22
C GLU A 59 12.85 16.01 5.13
N LEU A 60 13.39 15.60 3.98
CA LEU A 60 13.93 14.25 3.74
C LEU A 60 15.40 14.10 4.15
N CYS A 61 16.13 15.21 4.31
CA CYS A 61 17.56 15.19 4.66
C CYS A 61 17.88 14.45 5.98
N PRO A 62 17.07 14.54 7.06
CA PRO A 62 17.31 13.78 8.29
C PRO A 62 17.24 12.25 8.14
N TYR A 63 16.70 11.75 7.03
CA TYR A 63 16.50 10.33 6.75
C TYR A 63 17.64 9.69 5.96
N ILE A 64 18.67 10.47 5.60
CA ILE A 64 19.89 9.98 4.96
C ILE A 64 20.64 9.05 5.91
N THR A 65 20.96 7.85 5.43
CA THR A 65 21.65 6.79 6.16
C THR A 65 23.00 6.40 5.58
N ASP A 66 23.36 6.90 4.39
CA ASP A 66 24.67 6.72 3.73
C ASP A 66 25.83 6.88 4.72
N GLY A 67 26.79 5.95 4.66
CA GLY A 67 27.99 6.01 5.48
C GLY A 67 28.57 4.63 5.79
N PHE A 68 29.66 4.59 6.56
CA PHE A 68 30.27 3.29 6.92
C PHE A 68 29.26 2.39 7.65
N LYS A 69 29.12 1.13 7.20
CA LYS A 69 28.15 0.12 7.71
C LYS A 69 26.66 0.49 7.53
N ASP A 70 26.34 1.24 6.49
CA ASP A 70 24.95 1.49 6.03
C ASP A 70 24.23 0.26 5.45
N GLY A 71 24.94 -0.86 5.21
CA GLY A 71 24.35 -2.01 4.54
C GLY A 71 23.90 -1.73 3.10
N GLY A 72 24.44 -0.70 2.44
CA GLY A 72 24.01 -0.27 1.11
C GLY A 72 22.71 0.54 1.10
N ILE A 73 22.16 0.91 2.26
CA ILE A 73 20.96 1.74 2.29
C ILE A 73 21.36 3.19 2.56
N ASP A 74 21.22 4.04 1.54
CA ASP A 74 21.65 5.43 1.56
C ASP A 74 20.59 6.36 2.19
N LEU A 75 19.31 5.97 2.17
CA LEU A 75 18.20 6.69 2.80
C LEU A 75 17.07 5.72 3.20
N ILE A 76 16.50 5.93 4.40
CA ILE A 76 15.31 5.20 4.90
C ILE A 76 14.24 6.19 5.34
N PHE A 77 13.09 6.18 4.66
CA PHE A 77 11.96 7.07 4.97
C PHE A 77 10.66 6.28 5.07
N PHE A 78 9.89 6.47 6.15
CA PHE A 78 8.55 5.89 6.28
C PHE A 78 7.48 6.96 6.09
N ASP A 79 6.75 6.90 4.98
CA ASP A 79 5.58 7.74 4.80
C ASP A 79 4.39 7.12 5.54
N ALA A 80 4.01 7.73 6.66
CA ALA A 80 2.91 7.26 7.48
C ALA A 80 1.52 7.44 6.81
N LYS A 81 1.39 8.37 5.86
CA LYS A 81 0.12 8.57 5.10
C LYS A 81 -0.06 7.42 4.12
N GLU A 82 0.99 7.11 3.36
CA GLU A 82 1.00 6.04 2.37
C GLU A 82 1.32 4.65 2.94
N ARG A 83 1.67 4.59 4.23
CA ARG A 83 2.12 3.38 4.94
C ARG A 83 3.24 2.68 4.16
N THR A 84 4.15 3.45 3.57
CA THR A 84 5.19 2.92 2.68
C THR A 84 6.57 3.25 3.22
N LEU A 85 7.42 2.21 3.38
CA LEU A 85 8.82 2.36 3.74
C LEU A 85 9.68 2.38 2.48
N TYR A 86 10.35 3.49 2.26
CA TYR A 86 11.29 3.73 1.17
C TYR A 86 12.68 3.33 1.62
N LEU A 87 13.31 2.41 0.89
CA LEU A 87 14.68 1.95 1.09
C LEU A 87 15.46 2.29 -0.18
N VAL A 88 16.45 3.18 -0.07
CA VAL A 88 17.07 3.80 -1.25
C VAL A 88 18.54 3.44 -1.36
N GLN A 89 18.98 3.05 -2.56
CA GLN A 89 20.38 2.95 -2.94
C GLN A 89 20.64 3.93 -4.09
N THR A 90 21.74 4.68 -4.00
CA THR A 90 22.14 5.68 -4.97
C THR A 90 23.52 5.45 -5.54
N LYS A 91 23.74 5.88 -6.78
CA LYS A 91 25.05 5.84 -7.43
C LYS A 91 25.29 7.04 -8.33
N TRP A 92 26.36 7.79 -8.03
CA TRP A 92 26.77 8.95 -8.83
C TRP A 92 27.82 8.58 -9.88
N HIS A 93 27.43 8.66 -11.16
CA HIS A 93 28.27 8.53 -12.35
C HIS A 93 28.56 9.92 -12.93
N ALA A 94 29.78 10.43 -12.73
CA ALA A 94 30.14 11.81 -13.07
C ALA A 94 30.23 12.07 -14.60
N ASP A 95 30.55 11.05 -15.38
CA ASP A 95 30.52 11.06 -16.84
C ASP A 95 29.12 10.77 -17.41
N GLY A 96 28.21 10.32 -16.54
CA GLY A 96 26.85 9.91 -16.88
C GLY A 96 26.79 8.56 -17.60
N HIS A 97 27.80 7.72 -17.41
CA HIS A 97 27.85 6.37 -17.95
C HIS A 97 27.94 5.31 -16.85
N GLY A 98 27.20 4.23 -17.02
CA GLY A 98 27.09 3.10 -16.12
C GLY A 98 25.75 3.01 -15.40
N SER A 99 25.62 1.99 -14.57
CA SER A 99 24.49 1.79 -13.67
C SER A 99 25.01 1.20 -12.36
N ILE A 100 24.09 0.83 -11.47
CA ILE A 100 24.45 0.18 -10.20
C ILE A 100 24.95 -1.23 -10.52
N ASP A 101 26.11 -1.58 -9.98
CA ASP A 101 26.71 -2.90 -10.20
C ASP A 101 26.09 -3.99 -9.29
N LEU A 102 26.38 -5.25 -9.62
CA LEU A 102 25.84 -6.39 -8.89
C LEU A 102 26.34 -6.43 -7.43
N GLY A 103 27.57 -6.02 -7.16
CA GLY A 103 28.13 -6.04 -5.81
C GLY A 103 27.40 -5.07 -4.87
N ASP A 104 27.20 -3.84 -5.33
CA ASP A 104 26.41 -2.84 -4.61
C ASP A 104 24.96 -3.29 -4.42
N THR A 105 24.35 -3.87 -5.45
CA THR A 105 22.97 -4.39 -5.38
C THR A 105 22.83 -5.50 -4.35
N LEU A 106 23.74 -6.47 -4.34
CA LEU A 106 23.70 -7.57 -3.36
C LEU A 106 23.90 -7.05 -1.93
N LYS A 107 24.79 -6.07 -1.74
CA LYS A 107 24.97 -5.40 -0.45
C LYS A 107 23.67 -4.72 0.00
N PHE A 108 23.02 -3.97 -0.89
CA PHE A 108 21.73 -3.31 -0.63
C PHE A 108 20.64 -4.31 -0.24
N LEU A 109 20.45 -5.39 -1.01
CA LEU A 109 19.44 -6.42 -0.70
C LEU A 109 19.69 -7.10 0.65
N GLU A 110 20.96 -7.32 1.00
CA GLU A 110 21.33 -7.82 2.33
C GLU A 110 21.03 -6.81 3.44
N GLY A 111 21.24 -5.52 3.21
CA GLY A 111 20.78 -4.45 4.10
C GLY A 111 19.27 -4.43 4.27
N VAL A 112 18.52 -4.53 3.17
CA VAL A 112 17.05 -4.61 3.17
C VAL A 112 16.57 -5.82 3.98
N ARG A 113 17.22 -6.99 3.81
CA ARG A 113 16.91 -8.21 4.58
C ARG A 113 17.06 -7.97 6.08
N LYS A 114 18.15 -7.33 6.51
CA LYS A 114 18.38 -6.97 7.93
C LYS A 114 17.31 -6.02 8.48
N VAL A 115 16.89 -5.04 7.68
CA VAL A 115 15.78 -4.16 8.05
C VAL A 115 14.48 -4.95 8.22
N LEU A 116 14.13 -5.83 7.27
CA LEU A 116 12.91 -6.65 7.34
C LEU A 116 12.89 -7.65 8.50
N GLU A 117 14.05 -8.11 8.93
CA GLU A 117 14.21 -8.98 10.11
C GLU A 117 14.26 -8.23 11.43
N ASN A 118 14.20 -6.88 11.38
CA ASN A 118 14.45 -5.99 12.50
C ASN A 118 15.79 -6.31 13.21
N ASP A 119 16.83 -6.66 12.42
CA ASP A 119 18.21 -6.89 12.84
C ASP A 119 19.11 -5.73 12.38
N ILE A 120 18.86 -4.55 12.95
CA ILE A 120 19.56 -3.31 12.58
C ILE A 120 20.72 -2.95 13.53
N ASP A 121 20.95 -3.75 14.57
CA ASP A 121 21.94 -3.45 15.62
C ASP A 121 23.38 -3.44 15.08
N GLN A 122 23.65 -4.20 14.01
CA GLN A 122 24.95 -4.26 13.34
C GLN A 122 25.16 -3.15 12.30
N LEU A 123 24.11 -2.39 11.97
CA LEU A 123 24.17 -1.30 11.00
C LEU A 123 24.70 -0.02 11.66
N ASN A 124 24.84 1.06 10.89
CA ASN A 124 25.34 2.33 11.40
C ASN A 124 24.33 3.06 12.28
N ASP A 125 24.79 4.09 13.01
CA ASP A 125 23.95 4.82 13.96
C ASP A 125 22.86 5.65 13.27
N ARG A 126 23.05 6.02 12.00
CA ARG A 126 22.02 6.70 11.20
C ARG A 126 20.81 5.79 10.97
N ILE A 127 21.03 4.52 10.59
CA ILE A 127 19.96 3.52 10.46
C ILE A 127 19.31 3.21 11.82
N LYS A 128 20.10 3.05 12.89
CA LYS A 128 19.54 2.83 14.24
C LYS A 128 18.67 3.99 14.70
N SER A 129 19.00 5.23 14.31
CA SER A 129 18.15 6.39 14.61
C SER A 129 16.77 6.31 13.94
N ARG A 130 16.63 5.51 12.87
CA ARG A 130 15.38 5.25 12.15
C ARG A 130 14.60 4.05 12.70
N LYS A 131 15.04 3.44 13.81
CA LYS A 131 14.40 2.26 14.41
C LYS A 131 12.89 2.43 14.59
N PHE A 132 12.45 3.58 15.10
CA PHE A 132 11.02 3.85 15.30
C PHE A 132 10.23 3.82 13.98
N ASP A 133 10.75 4.44 12.93
CA ASP A 133 10.11 4.49 11.60
C ASP A 133 10.08 3.09 10.97
N ILE A 134 11.18 2.34 11.08
CA ILE A 134 11.30 0.95 10.64
C ILE A 134 10.29 0.06 11.37
N GLU A 135 10.25 0.09 12.70
CA GLU A 135 9.33 -0.73 13.50
C GLU A 135 7.87 -0.40 13.18
N ARG A 136 7.53 0.89 12.98
CA ARG A 136 6.18 1.27 12.54
C ARG A 136 5.79 0.64 11.21
N ALA A 137 6.71 0.56 10.24
CA ALA A 137 6.47 -0.13 8.98
C ALA A 137 6.39 -1.66 9.16
N LEU A 138 7.31 -2.26 9.90
CA LEU A 138 7.39 -3.71 10.04
C LEU A 138 6.21 -4.30 10.82
N PHE A 139 5.73 -3.60 11.85
CA PHE A 139 4.60 -4.06 12.66
C PHE A 139 3.24 -3.65 12.09
N ASP A 140 3.22 -2.86 11.01
CA ASP A 140 2.01 -2.56 10.25
C ASP A 140 1.74 -3.64 9.19
N ALA A 141 0.65 -4.40 9.38
CA ALA A 141 0.24 -5.48 8.48
C ALA A 141 -0.13 -5.04 7.04
N ASN A 142 -0.35 -3.73 6.83
CA ASN A 142 -0.69 -3.13 5.55
C ASN A 142 0.43 -2.25 4.99
N ALA A 143 1.57 -2.15 5.67
CA ALA A 143 2.67 -1.38 5.14
C ALA A 143 3.26 -2.02 3.88
N LYS A 144 3.70 -1.17 2.95
CA LYS A 144 4.43 -1.55 1.73
C LYS A 144 5.89 -1.16 1.83
N PHE A 145 6.73 -1.80 1.03
CA PHE A 145 8.17 -1.56 0.96
C PHE A 145 8.55 -1.20 -0.48
N LEU A 146 9.12 -0.02 -0.68
CA LEU A 146 9.58 0.41 -2.00
C LEU A 146 11.11 0.47 -2.01
N LEU A 147 11.71 -0.39 -2.83
CA LEU A 147 13.14 -0.37 -3.11
C LEU A 147 13.39 0.66 -4.22
N VAL A 148 14.18 1.69 -3.95
CA VAL A 148 14.50 2.75 -4.91
C VAL A 148 15.96 2.70 -5.28
N LEU A 149 16.24 2.49 -6.57
CA LEU A 149 17.59 2.50 -7.13
C LEU A 149 17.75 3.74 -8.00
N ALA A 150 18.51 4.73 -7.54
CA ALA A 150 18.70 6.00 -8.25
C ALA A 150 20.15 6.16 -8.73
N HIS A 151 20.35 6.40 -10.04
CA HIS A 151 21.69 6.61 -10.58
C HIS A 151 21.73 7.65 -11.70
N THR A 152 22.84 8.37 -11.82
CA THR A 152 23.01 9.43 -12.84
C THR A 152 23.53 8.93 -14.18
N GLY A 153 23.60 7.60 -14.37
CA GLY A 153 23.96 6.98 -15.64
C GLY A 153 22.76 6.80 -16.58
N GLN A 154 23.03 6.57 -17.86
CA GLN A 154 21.99 6.46 -18.90
C GLN A 154 21.57 5.03 -19.18
N GLU A 155 22.43 4.08 -18.83
CA GLU A 155 22.28 2.67 -19.09
C GLU A 155 21.23 2.05 -18.17
N ALA A 156 20.48 1.07 -18.68
CA ALA A 156 19.60 0.26 -17.84
C ALA A 156 20.43 -0.56 -16.82
N LEU A 157 19.73 -1.15 -15.85
CA LEU A 157 20.36 -2.13 -14.98
C LEU A 157 20.82 -3.33 -15.81
N GLY A 158 21.97 -3.92 -15.43
CA GLY A 158 22.43 -5.14 -16.08
C GLY A 158 21.47 -6.31 -15.83
N ALA A 159 21.37 -7.25 -16.76
CA ALA A 159 20.44 -8.38 -16.65
C ALA A 159 20.62 -9.19 -15.34
N GLU A 160 21.86 -9.34 -14.86
CA GLU A 160 22.15 -10.01 -13.58
C GLU A 160 21.64 -9.21 -12.37
N VAL A 161 21.71 -7.88 -12.44
CA VAL A 161 21.21 -6.97 -11.40
C VAL A 161 19.68 -7.03 -11.35
N GLU A 162 19.01 -6.94 -12.50
CA GLU A 162 17.56 -7.07 -12.59
C GLU A 162 17.09 -8.44 -12.09
N ALA A 163 17.78 -9.51 -12.48
CA ALA A 163 17.47 -10.87 -12.03
C ALA A 163 17.59 -11.02 -10.50
N ALA A 164 18.64 -10.46 -9.89
CA ALA A 164 18.82 -10.51 -8.44
C ALA A 164 17.73 -9.75 -7.68
N ILE A 165 17.39 -8.54 -8.16
CA ILE A 165 16.33 -7.72 -7.55
C ILE A 165 14.97 -8.41 -7.70
N ASN A 166 14.61 -8.84 -8.91
CA ASN A 166 13.32 -9.48 -9.16
C ASN A 166 13.19 -10.78 -8.35
N ALA A 167 14.23 -11.62 -8.31
CA ALA A 167 14.21 -12.82 -7.48
C ALA A 167 13.98 -12.51 -5.99
N TYR A 168 14.60 -11.44 -5.47
CA TYR A 168 14.38 -11.01 -4.09
C TYR A 168 12.96 -10.47 -3.89
N VAL A 169 12.49 -9.54 -4.72
CA VAL A 169 11.14 -8.96 -4.63
C VAL A 169 10.07 -10.03 -4.74
N ASP A 170 10.20 -10.96 -5.70
CA ASP A 170 9.27 -12.08 -5.90
C ASP A 170 9.25 -13.02 -4.68
N SER A 171 10.41 -13.26 -4.05
CA SER A 171 10.48 -14.05 -2.82
C SER A 171 9.71 -13.43 -1.66
N GLN A 172 9.56 -12.09 -1.65
CA GLN A 172 8.79 -11.36 -0.65
C GLN A 172 7.31 -11.19 -1.05
N ASN A 173 7.00 -11.16 -2.35
CA ASN A 173 5.67 -10.97 -2.92
C ASN A 173 4.92 -12.27 -3.19
N ASP A 174 4.74 -13.07 -2.15
CA ASP A 174 4.16 -14.40 -2.32
C ASP A 174 2.64 -14.37 -2.61
N THR A 175 1.86 -13.70 -1.74
CA THR A 175 0.38 -13.64 -1.87
C THR A 175 -0.21 -12.24 -2.01
N SER A 176 0.62 -11.23 -1.89
CA SER A 176 0.26 -9.82 -2.02
C SER A 176 1.50 -9.04 -2.45
N GLU A 177 1.29 -7.99 -3.24
CA GLU A 177 2.34 -7.02 -3.58
C GLU A 177 2.69 -6.22 -2.31
N LEU A 178 3.70 -6.70 -1.60
CA LEU A 178 4.23 -6.12 -0.38
C LEU A 178 5.41 -5.21 -0.69
N MET A 179 6.27 -5.68 -1.58
CA MET A 179 7.52 -5.04 -1.99
C MET A 179 7.45 -4.68 -3.46
N SER A 180 8.00 -3.54 -3.84
CA SER A 180 8.15 -3.17 -5.25
C SER A 180 9.50 -2.49 -5.45
N VAL A 181 9.92 -2.39 -6.71
CA VAL A 181 11.16 -1.71 -7.09
C VAL A 181 10.87 -0.55 -8.03
N ARG A 182 11.56 0.57 -7.81
CA ARG A 182 11.60 1.71 -8.72
C ARG A 182 13.05 2.05 -9.06
N VAL A 183 13.35 2.08 -10.35
CA VAL A 183 14.64 2.55 -10.87
C VAL A 183 14.47 3.96 -11.40
N LEU A 184 15.32 4.89 -10.97
CA LEU A 184 15.38 6.26 -11.46
C LEU A 184 16.74 6.49 -12.10
N ASN A 185 16.77 6.58 -13.43
CA ASN A 185 17.99 6.84 -14.19
C ASN A 185 18.20 8.35 -14.42
N GLN A 186 19.26 8.71 -15.14
CA GLN A 186 19.56 10.12 -15.45
C GLN A 186 18.39 10.89 -16.09
N ARG A 187 17.61 10.25 -16.97
CA ARG A 187 16.50 10.91 -17.66
C ARG A 187 15.39 11.27 -16.67
N ASP A 188 15.05 10.36 -15.76
CA ASP A 188 14.01 10.57 -14.75
C ASP A 188 14.42 11.67 -13.77
N LEU A 189 15.68 11.63 -13.31
CA LEU A 189 16.25 12.62 -12.40
C LEU A 189 16.40 14.01 -13.05
N HIS A 190 16.76 14.07 -14.33
CA HIS A 190 16.84 15.33 -15.06
C HIS A 190 15.45 15.96 -15.26
N LYS A 191 14.44 15.15 -15.60
CA LYS A 191 13.04 15.59 -15.66
C LYS A 191 12.55 16.12 -14.32
N ALA A 192 12.91 15.46 -13.22
CA ALA A 192 12.60 15.89 -11.87
C ALA A 192 13.16 17.29 -11.57
N VAL A 193 14.43 17.52 -11.90
CA VAL A 193 15.08 18.83 -11.75
C VAL A 193 14.39 19.88 -12.62
N ALA A 194 14.07 19.56 -13.88
CA ALA A 194 13.36 20.48 -14.76
C ALA A 194 11.97 20.85 -14.19
N ALA A 195 11.27 19.89 -13.58
CA ALA A 195 9.97 20.13 -12.94
C ALA A 195 10.08 20.97 -11.66
N GLY A 196 11.07 20.70 -10.80
CA GLY A 196 11.33 21.44 -9.56
C GLY A 196 11.77 22.89 -9.82
N VAL A 197 12.56 23.13 -10.86
CA VAL A 197 12.94 24.48 -11.32
C VAL A 197 11.76 25.23 -11.94
N ALA A 198 10.79 24.51 -12.52
CA ALA A 198 9.70 25.13 -13.26
C ALA A 198 8.47 25.50 -12.42
N GLY A 199 8.20 24.86 -11.27
CA GLY A 199 6.97 25.11 -10.48
C GLY A 199 5.68 25.08 -11.32
N ALA A 200 5.72 24.44 -12.50
CA ALA A 200 4.76 24.69 -13.55
C ALA A 200 3.49 23.88 -13.29
N PRO A 201 2.30 24.51 -13.35
CA PRO A 201 1.04 23.80 -13.26
C PRO A 201 0.92 22.79 -14.40
N ILE A 202 0.42 21.58 -14.11
CA ILE A 202 0.14 20.55 -15.12
C ILE A 202 -0.87 21.11 -16.12
N SER A 203 -0.54 21.12 -17.41
CA SER A 203 -1.47 21.53 -18.48
C SER A 203 -1.79 20.33 -19.35
N VAL A 204 -3.07 20.00 -19.47
CA VAL A 204 -3.57 18.86 -20.25
C VAL A 204 -4.59 19.36 -21.26
N GLU A 205 -4.51 18.84 -22.48
CA GLU A 205 -5.58 18.98 -23.47
C GLU A 205 -6.54 17.80 -23.34
N VAL A 206 -7.80 18.11 -23.07
CA VAL A 206 -8.86 17.13 -22.88
C VAL A 206 -9.82 17.22 -24.07
N GLN A 207 -9.87 16.15 -24.86
CA GLN A 207 -10.90 15.99 -25.89
C GLN A 207 -12.14 15.34 -25.26
N LEU A 208 -13.25 16.08 -25.19
CA LEU A 208 -14.52 15.58 -24.69
C LEU A 208 -15.51 15.35 -25.83
N SER A 209 -16.09 14.16 -25.85
CA SER A 209 -17.26 13.80 -26.64
C SER A 209 -18.55 14.00 -25.82
N SER A 210 -19.63 14.39 -26.48
CA SER A 210 -20.97 14.59 -25.87
C SER A 210 -20.90 15.43 -24.59
N TRP A 211 -20.27 16.60 -24.67
CA TRP A 211 -19.89 17.42 -23.52
C TRP A 211 -20.94 18.48 -23.17
N GLY A 212 -20.97 18.87 -21.90
CA GLY A 212 -21.77 19.96 -21.36
C GLY A 212 -20.97 20.83 -20.38
N GLN A 213 -21.53 21.97 -20.00
CA GLN A 213 -20.92 22.89 -19.04
C GLN A 213 -21.93 23.41 -18.01
N ILE A 214 -21.44 23.62 -16.79
CA ILE A 214 -22.08 24.36 -15.72
C ILE A 214 -21.29 25.66 -15.60
N ARG A 215 -21.98 26.81 -15.63
CA ARG A 215 -21.34 28.13 -15.51
C ARG A 215 -21.38 28.66 -14.08
N GLU A 216 -22.48 28.38 -13.36
CA GLU A 216 -22.77 28.88 -12.03
C GLU A 216 -23.23 27.74 -11.11
N PRO A 217 -22.92 27.75 -9.79
CA PRO A 217 -22.13 28.77 -9.08
C PRO A 217 -20.61 28.62 -9.28
N HIS A 218 -20.15 27.48 -9.81
CA HIS A 218 -18.75 27.23 -10.14
C HIS A 218 -18.67 26.63 -11.55
N HIS A 219 -17.73 27.14 -12.35
CA HIS A 219 -17.56 26.67 -13.72
C HIS A 219 -17.07 25.22 -13.72
N ALA A 220 -17.75 24.34 -14.45
CA ALA A 220 -17.35 22.95 -14.64
C ALA A 220 -17.74 22.48 -16.03
N ILE A 221 -16.96 21.56 -16.59
CA ILE A 221 -17.29 20.85 -17.83
C ILE A 221 -17.41 19.36 -17.55
N TYR A 222 -18.24 18.67 -18.30
CA TYR A 222 -18.39 17.22 -18.19
C TYR A 222 -18.66 16.62 -19.56
N GLY A 223 -18.35 15.34 -19.73
CA GLY A 223 -18.51 14.64 -20.99
C GLY A 223 -17.90 13.25 -20.91
N GLN A 224 -17.49 12.72 -22.06
CA GLN A 224 -16.80 11.45 -22.17
C GLN A 224 -15.46 11.62 -22.86
N VAL A 225 -14.43 10.93 -22.39
CA VAL A 225 -13.08 10.91 -22.99
C VAL A 225 -12.75 9.47 -23.43
N CYS A 226 -11.93 9.33 -24.46
CA CYS A 226 -11.37 8.03 -24.81
C CYS A 226 -10.42 7.56 -23.69
N ALA A 227 -10.52 6.29 -23.29
CA ALA A 227 -9.64 5.75 -22.27
C ALA A 227 -8.16 5.80 -22.69
N ALA A 228 -7.85 5.73 -23.99
CA ALA A 228 -6.48 5.89 -24.47
C ALA A 228 -5.88 7.27 -24.13
N ASP A 229 -6.67 8.35 -24.22
CA ASP A 229 -6.21 9.70 -23.86
C ASP A 229 -5.94 9.83 -22.36
N VAL A 230 -6.75 9.14 -21.54
CA VAL A 230 -6.56 9.08 -20.08
C VAL A 230 -5.26 8.37 -19.71
N ALA A 231 -4.87 7.32 -20.43
CA ALA A 231 -3.57 6.67 -20.24
C ALA A 231 -2.41 7.66 -20.51
N VAL A 232 -2.52 8.46 -21.57
CA VAL A 232 -1.52 9.48 -21.94
C VAL A 232 -1.34 10.54 -20.85
N TRP A 233 -2.40 10.91 -20.13
CA TRP A 233 -2.30 11.85 -19.01
C TRP A 233 -1.33 11.35 -17.95
N LEU A 234 -1.42 10.05 -17.61
CA LEU A 234 -0.57 9.42 -16.61
C LEU A 234 0.86 9.18 -17.15
N ASP A 235 1.02 8.78 -18.41
CA ASP A 235 2.34 8.64 -19.05
C ASP A 235 3.14 9.95 -19.03
N SER A 236 2.44 11.06 -19.27
CA SER A 236 3.08 12.38 -19.44
C SER A 236 3.41 13.06 -18.11
N HIS A 237 2.57 12.88 -17.09
CA HIS A 237 2.65 13.64 -15.83
C HIS A 237 2.94 12.78 -14.59
N GLY A 238 2.85 11.45 -14.71
CA GLY A 238 3.15 10.53 -13.63
C GLY A 238 2.28 10.74 -12.38
N PRO A 239 2.81 10.42 -11.18
CA PRO A 239 2.07 10.53 -9.92
C PRO A 239 1.55 11.94 -9.61
N ARG A 240 2.19 12.98 -10.19
CA ARG A 240 1.81 14.38 -10.00
C ARG A 240 0.38 14.69 -10.45
N LEU A 241 -0.16 13.89 -11.37
CA LEU A 241 -1.56 13.95 -11.79
C LEU A 241 -2.54 13.79 -10.62
N PHE A 242 -2.08 13.19 -9.51
CA PHE A 242 -2.87 12.88 -8.32
C PHE A 242 -2.40 13.63 -7.07
N GLU A 243 -1.56 14.68 -7.17
CA GLU A 243 -1.01 15.44 -6.03
C GLU A 243 -2.08 15.97 -5.03
N SER A 244 -3.32 16.19 -5.49
CA SER A 244 -4.44 16.59 -4.62
C SER A 244 -5.36 15.43 -4.24
N ASN A 245 -5.09 14.19 -4.66
CA ASN A 245 -5.94 13.04 -4.39
C ASN A 245 -5.52 12.34 -3.10
N LEU A 246 -6.42 12.25 -2.12
CA LEU A 246 -6.15 11.54 -0.86
C LEU A 246 -6.16 10.00 -1.02
N ARG A 247 -6.54 9.49 -2.19
CA ARG A 247 -6.47 8.07 -2.56
C ARG A 247 -5.44 7.90 -3.66
N HIS A 248 -4.17 7.75 -3.29
CA HIS A 248 -3.13 7.43 -4.27
C HIS A 248 -3.45 6.10 -4.98
N PHE A 249 -2.95 5.96 -6.20
CA PHE A 249 -3.08 4.73 -6.98
C PHE A 249 -2.39 3.58 -6.24
N LEU A 250 -3.18 2.76 -5.56
CA LEU A 250 -2.72 1.47 -5.06
C LEU A 250 -2.66 0.51 -6.25
N SER A 251 -1.46 0.14 -6.70
CA SER A 251 -1.29 -1.05 -7.55
C SER A 251 -1.86 -2.29 -6.84
N GLY A 252 -2.59 -3.13 -7.58
CA GLY A 252 -2.94 -4.48 -7.14
C GLY A 252 -4.18 -4.71 -6.25
N SER A 253 -5.18 -3.82 -6.19
CA SER A 253 -6.46 -4.17 -5.52
C SER A 253 -7.34 -5.08 -6.40
N SER A 254 -8.17 -5.96 -5.81
CA SER A 254 -9.10 -6.82 -6.56
C SER A 254 -10.05 -6.01 -7.46
N VAL A 255 -10.45 -4.82 -7.02
CA VAL A 255 -11.24 -3.85 -7.81
C VAL A 255 -10.48 -3.37 -9.06
N ASN A 256 -9.15 -3.21 -8.97
CA ASN A 256 -8.36 -2.76 -10.12
C ASN A 256 -8.30 -3.83 -11.22
N GLN A 257 -8.25 -5.11 -10.84
CA GLN A 257 -8.21 -6.22 -11.79
C GLN A 257 -9.54 -6.36 -12.52
N ASP A 258 -10.67 -6.16 -11.83
CA ASP A 258 -11.99 -6.17 -12.46
C ASP A 258 -12.11 -5.03 -13.50
N ILE A 259 -11.64 -3.83 -13.17
CA ILE A 259 -11.61 -2.69 -14.12
C ILE A 259 -10.73 -3.00 -15.35
N VAL A 260 -9.54 -3.59 -15.14
CA VAL A 260 -8.66 -4.02 -16.24
C VAL A 260 -9.33 -5.10 -17.09
N ASN A 261 -9.97 -6.09 -16.46
CA ASN A 261 -10.68 -7.15 -17.17
C ASN A 261 -11.82 -6.58 -18.02
N THR A 262 -12.60 -5.62 -17.51
CA THR A 262 -13.63 -4.94 -18.29
C THR A 262 -13.03 -4.20 -19.49
N LEU A 263 -11.94 -3.46 -19.32
CA LEU A 263 -11.28 -2.74 -20.42
C LEU A 263 -10.77 -3.68 -21.53
N ILE A 264 -10.38 -4.91 -21.18
CA ILE A 264 -9.85 -5.88 -22.15
C ILE A 264 -10.97 -6.72 -22.78
N GLN A 265 -11.92 -7.20 -21.97
CA GLN A 265 -12.95 -8.15 -22.40
C GLN A 265 -14.22 -7.48 -22.93
N HIS A 266 -14.62 -6.36 -22.34
CA HIS A 266 -15.86 -5.64 -22.63
C HIS A 266 -15.64 -4.11 -22.74
N PRO A 267 -14.72 -3.63 -23.62
CA PRO A 267 -14.34 -2.21 -23.66
C PRO A 267 -15.49 -1.26 -24.01
N GLU A 268 -16.42 -1.66 -24.88
CA GLU A 268 -17.57 -0.83 -25.27
C GLU A 268 -18.57 -0.66 -24.11
N GLU A 269 -18.60 -1.59 -23.16
CA GLU A 269 -19.46 -1.55 -21.99
C GLU A 269 -18.82 -0.77 -20.82
N PHE A 270 -17.54 -0.38 -20.94
CA PHE A 270 -16.77 0.22 -19.86
C PHE A 270 -17.44 1.47 -19.28
N TRP A 271 -18.05 2.30 -20.14
CA TRP A 271 -18.76 3.50 -19.73
C TRP A 271 -19.92 3.21 -18.76
N TYR A 272 -20.57 2.04 -18.87
CA TYR A 272 -21.70 1.65 -18.02
C TYR A 272 -21.26 1.08 -16.67
N TYR A 273 -20.09 0.44 -16.61
CA TYR A 273 -19.61 -0.23 -15.41
C TYR A 273 -18.66 0.63 -14.57
N ASN A 274 -18.09 1.70 -15.14
CA ASN A 274 -17.15 2.57 -14.47
C ASN A 274 -17.80 3.88 -13.98
N ASN A 275 -17.39 4.34 -12.79
CA ASN A 275 -17.90 5.58 -12.19
C ASN A 275 -17.30 6.87 -12.78
N GLY A 276 -16.30 6.77 -13.64
CA GLY A 276 -15.64 7.89 -14.30
C GLY A 276 -14.47 8.51 -13.54
N VAL A 277 -14.10 9.72 -13.95
CA VAL A 277 -12.99 10.52 -13.41
C VAL A 277 -13.48 11.92 -13.06
N THR A 278 -13.19 12.39 -11.84
CA THR A 278 -13.38 13.79 -11.47
C THR A 278 -12.02 14.46 -11.33
N ALA A 279 -11.82 15.57 -12.03
CA ALA A 279 -10.63 16.40 -11.97
C ALA A 279 -10.96 17.84 -11.57
N VAL A 280 -9.96 18.53 -11.03
CA VAL A 280 -9.96 19.96 -10.77
C VAL A 280 -8.89 20.61 -11.63
N ALA A 281 -9.17 21.80 -12.16
CA ALA A 281 -8.21 22.59 -12.92
C ALA A 281 -8.27 24.06 -12.48
N THR A 282 -7.12 24.73 -12.41
CA THR A 282 -7.07 26.16 -12.10
C THR A 282 -7.72 27.00 -13.19
N ALA A 283 -7.62 26.57 -14.46
CA ALA A 283 -8.29 27.21 -15.58
C ALA A 283 -8.75 26.14 -16.59
N VAL A 284 -9.91 26.38 -17.22
CA VAL A 284 -10.47 25.53 -18.28
C VAL A 284 -10.91 26.43 -19.42
N ALA A 285 -10.30 26.25 -20.60
CA ALA A 285 -10.61 27.04 -21.79
C ALA A 285 -10.89 26.13 -23.00
N LYS A 286 -11.99 26.39 -23.72
CA LYS A 286 -12.30 25.66 -24.95
C LYS A 286 -11.46 26.21 -26.11
N LYS A 287 -10.81 25.35 -26.88
CA LYS A 287 -10.12 25.75 -28.12
C LYS A 287 -11.13 26.15 -29.20
N PRO A 288 -10.80 27.11 -30.10
CA PRO A 288 -11.70 27.52 -31.19
C PRO A 288 -11.98 26.43 -32.25
N ILE A 289 -11.27 25.31 -32.20
CA ILE A 289 -11.34 24.20 -33.15
C ILE A 289 -12.53 23.29 -32.75
N GLY A 290 -13.39 22.93 -33.71
CA GLY A 290 -14.57 22.05 -33.48
C GLY A 290 -15.93 22.76 -33.41
N GLY A 291 -15.97 24.09 -33.57
CA GLY A 291 -17.22 24.86 -33.63
C GLY A 291 -18.02 24.87 -32.31
N ASN A 292 -19.29 25.29 -32.35
CA ASN A 292 -20.17 25.38 -31.17
C ASN A 292 -20.91 24.06 -30.86
N SER A 293 -20.56 22.95 -31.52
CA SER A 293 -21.19 21.65 -31.25
C SER A 293 -20.79 21.12 -29.86
N THR A 294 -21.74 20.43 -29.22
CA THR A 294 -21.52 19.66 -27.98
C THR A 294 -21.12 18.21 -28.27
N GLU A 295 -21.05 17.80 -29.54
CA GLU A 295 -20.64 16.44 -29.93
C GLU A 295 -19.16 16.18 -29.66
N SER A 296 -18.29 17.17 -29.91
CA SER A 296 -16.85 17.11 -29.63
C SER A 296 -16.30 18.49 -29.29
N GLY A 297 -15.38 18.56 -28.33
CA GLY A 297 -14.70 19.80 -27.96
C GLY A 297 -13.34 19.52 -27.33
N ILE A 298 -12.34 20.35 -27.64
CA ILE A 298 -11.01 20.28 -27.04
C ILE A 298 -10.88 21.39 -25.99
N PHE A 299 -10.50 21.01 -24.78
CA PHE A 299 -10.37 21.90 -23.63
C PHE A 299 -8.94 21.89 -23.12
N GLU A 300 -8.34 23.08 -23.04
CA GLU A 300 -7.06 23.28 -22.37
C GLU A 300 -7.33 23.47 -20.88
N CYS A 301 -6.77 22.57 -20.07
CA CYS A 301 -6.95 22.54 -18.63
C CYS A 301 -5.60 22.78 -17.94
N THR A 302 -5.42 23.95 -17.33
CA THR A 302 -4.20 24.31 -16.58
C THR A 302 -4.38 23.98 -15.10
N GLY A 303 -3.31 23.55 -14.44
CA GLY A 303 -3.35 23.10 -13.05
C GLY A 303 -4.21 21.85 -12.87
N PHE A 304 -4.20 20.96 -13.87
CA PHE A 304 -5.07 19.79 -13.92
C PHE A 304 -4.64 18.72 -12.91
N CYS A 305 -5.57 18.32 -12.04
CA CYS A 305 -5.35 17.28 -11.04
C CYS A 305 -6.60 16.38 -10.91
N VAL A 306 -6.39 15.07 -10.91
CA VAL A 306 -7.45 14.07 -10.75
C VAL A 306 -7.73 13.86 -9.27
N VAL A 307 -8.90 14.28 -8.80
CA VAL A 307 -9.29 14.24 -7.37
C VAL A 307 -10.16 13.03 -7.01
N ASN A 308 -10.71 12.33 -8.01
CA ASN A 308 -11.38 11.03 -7.87
C ASN A 308 -11.25 10.23 -9.17
N GLY A 309 -11.11 8.90 -9.05
CA GLY A 309 -10.87 8.01 -10.19
C GLY A 309 -9.42 7.63 -10.41
N ALA A 310 -8.52 7.80 -9.42
CA ALA A 310 -7.11 7.40 -9.54
C ALA A 310 -6.93 5.91 -9.89
N GLN A 311 -7.76 5.04 -9.30
CA GLN A 311 -7.80 3.61 -9.66
C GLN A 311 -8.23 3.40 -11.11
N THR A 312 -9.27 4.10 -11.58
CA THR A 312 -9.71 4.06 -12.98
C THR A 312 -8.58 4.49 -13.92
N VAL A 313 -7.94 5.63 -13.68
CA VAL A 313 -6.84 6.16 -14.52
C VAL A 313 -5.66 5.18 -14.55
N GLY A 314 -5.25 4.65 -13.40
CA GLY A 314 -4.14 3.70 -13.35
C GLY A 314 -4.46 2.32 -13.93
N SER A 315 -5.70 1.82 -13.76
CA SER A 315 -6.16 0.58 -14.43
C SER A 315 -6.24 0.76 -15.95
N ILE A 316 -6.66 1.92 -16.43
CA ILE A 316 -6.64 2.27 -17.86
C ILE A 316 -5.20 2.25 -18.39
N HIS A 317 -4.26 2.88 -17.71
CA HIS A 317 -2.85 2.87 -18.09
C HIS A 317 -2.27 1.45 -18.09
N ALA A 318 -2.57 0.63 -17.07
CA ALA A 318 -2.15 -0.77 -17.01
C ALA A 318 -2.75 -1.62 -18.14
N ALA A 319 -4.04 -1.43 -18.45
CA ALA A 319 -4.70 -2.10 -19.56
C ALA A 319 -4.14 -1.64 -20.93
N ALA A 320 -3.79 -0.36 -21.07
CA ALA A 320 -3.21 0.20 -22.28
C ALA A 320 -1.84 -0.41 -22.57
N ALA A 321 -1.03 -0.70 -21.53
CA ALA A 321 0.22 -1.42 -21.68
C ALA A 321 0.03 -2.88 -22.15
N GLN A 322 -1.13 -3.51 -21.86
CA GLN A 322 -1.43 -4.89 -22.24
C GLN A 322 -2.10 -4.98 -23.63
N ASN A 323 -3.11 -4.14 -23.88
CA ASN A 323 -3.88 -4.12 -25.13
C ASN A 323 -4.36 -2.70 -25.46
N PRO A 324 -3.53 -1.89 -26.14
CA PRO A 324 -3.88 -0.52 -26.54
C PRO A 324 -5.13 -0.44 -27.42
N GLU A 325 -5.35 -1.44 -28.28
CA GLU A 325 -6.47 -1.44 -29.22
C GLU A 325 -7.81 -1.59 -28.50
N ALA A 326 -7.90 -2.47 -27.49
CA ALA A 326 -9.09 -2.62 -26.67
C ALA A 326 -9.41 -1.33 -25.90
N VAL A 327 -8.40 -0.72 -25.29
CA VAL A 327 -8.56 0.53 -24.51
C VAL A 327 -9.04 1.69 -25.40
N SER A 328 -8.62 1.75 -26.67
CA SER A 328 -9.07 2.78 -27.62
C SER A 328 -10.57 2.75 -27.94
N LYS A 329 -11.26 1.63 -27.64
CA LYS A 329 -12.70 1.45 -27.84
C LYS A 329 -13.53 1.83 -26.60
N ALA A 330 -12.88 2.07 -25.47
CA ALA A 330 -13.54 2.39 -24.21
C ALA A 330 -13.69 3.89 -23.99
N MET A 331 -14.87 4.29 -23.51
CA MET A 331 -15.18 5.68 -23.14
C MET A 331 -15.33 5.82 -21.63
N VAL A 332 -14.84 6.93 -21.08
CA VAL A 332 -14.85 7.21 -19.64
C VAL A 332 -15.61 8.50 -19.38
N SER A 333 -16.56 8.48 -18.44
CA SER A 333 -17.21 9.73 -18.00
C SER A 333 -16.22 10.61 -17.26
N VAL A 334 -16.14 11.89 -17.61
CA VAL A 334 -15.25 12.86 -16.97
C VAL A 334 -16.02 14.09 -16.55
N ARG A 335 -15.67 14.61 -15.36
CA ARG A 335 -16.07 15.92 -14.87
C ARG A 335 -14.83 16.71 -14.47
N ILE A 336 -14.68 17.92 -15.01
CA ILE A 336 -13.57 18.83 -14.72
C ILE A 336 -14.14 20.10 -14.11
N ILE A 337 -13.73 20.40 -12.89
CA ILE A 337 -14.21 21.54 -12.11
C ILE A 337 -13.14 22.63 -12.15
N SER A 338 -13.51 23.82 -12.61
CA SER A 338 -12.62 24.97 -12.62
C SER A 338 -12.61 25.67 -11.27
N SER A 339 -11.43 26.02 -10.77
CA SER A 339 -11.26 26.82 -9.55
C SER A 339 -10.93 28.30 -9.81
N ALA A 340 -10.93 28.75 -11.07
CA ALA A 340 -10.55 30.11 -11.47
C ALA A 340 -11.35 31.21 -10.74
N ASN A 341 -12.64 30.98 -10.52
CA ASN A 341 -13.58 31.95 -9.94
C ASN A 341 -14.21 31.46 -8.62
N SER A 342 -13.63 30.45 -7.99
CA SER A 342 -14.17 29.84 -6.77
C SER A 342 -13.52 30.42 -5.51
N GLU A 343 -14.21 30.34 -4.37
CA GLU A 343 -13.65 30.77 -3.09
C GLU A 343 -12.36 30.00 -2.75
N LYS A 344 -11.44 30.64 -2.00
CA LYS A 344 -10.21 29.98 -1.55
C LYS A 344 -10.56 28.75 -0.72
N GLY A 345 -10.08 27.58 -1.15
CA GLY A 345 -10.32 26.29 -0.46
C GLY A 345 -11.37 25.39 -1.12
N PHE A 346 -12.15 25.89 -2.09
CA PHE A 346 -13.17 25.09 -2.79
C PHE A 346 -12.61 23.80 -3.41
N SER A 347 -11.45 23.86 -4.07
CA SER A 347 -10.78 22.67 -4.62
C SER A 347 -10.45 21.61 -3.56
N ALA A 348 -10.05 22.04 -2.37
CA ALA A 348 -9.75 21.15 -1.25
C ALA A 348 -11.04 20.54 -0.67
N GLU A 349 -12.13 21.29 -0.63
CA GLU A 349 -13.44 20.79 -0.20
C GLU A 349 -14.04 19.80 -1.20
N VAL A 350 -13.98 20.10 -2.51
CA VAL A 350 -14.39 19.17 -3.58
C VAL A 350 -13.60 17.87 -3.47
N THR A 351 -12.28 17.99 -3.29
CA THR A 351 -11.40 16.83 -3.08
C THR A 351 -11.83 16.03 -1.85
N ARG A 352 -12.02 16.68 -0.71
CA ARG A 352 -12.41 16.03 0.54
C ARG A 352 -13.75 15.31 0.38
N CYS A 353 -14.78 16.02 -0.07
CA CYS A 353 -16.14 15.50 -0.22
C CYS A 353 -16.21 14.33 -1.20
N THR A 354 -15.52 14.43 -2.34
CA THR A 354 -15.50 13.35 -3.35
C THR A 354 -14.70 12.13 -2.85
N ASN A 355 -13.74 12.32 -1.94
CA ASN A 355 -13.00 11.23 -1.30
C ASN A 355 -13.69 10.64 -0.06
N THR A 356 -14.64 11.35 0.57
CA THR A 356 -15.38 10.88 1.76
C THR A 356 -16.77 10.32 1.47
N GLN A 357 -17.26 10.38 0.23
CA GLN A 357 -18.49 9.68 -0.16
C GLN A 357 -18.22 8.16 -0.10
N ASN A 358 -18.74 7.52 0.96
CA ASN A 358 -18.58 6.09 1.19
C ASN A 358 -19.26 5.29 0.09
N ALA A 359 -18.54 4.33 -0.49
CA ALA A 359 -19.17 3.26 -1.26
C ALA A 359 -20.00 2.40 -0.31
N ILE A 360 -21.12 1.84 -0.78
CA ILE A 360 -21.82 0.77 -0.05
C ILE A 360 -20.80 -0.38 0.09
N GLU A 361 -20.47 -0.75 1.32
CA GLU A 361 -19.48 -1.80 1.55
C GLU A 361 -20.14 -3.16 1.32
N LYS A 362 -19.39 -4.14 0.79
CA LYS A 362 -19.88 -5.54 0.71
C LYS A 362 -20.38 -6.07 2.06
N ARG A 363 -19.88 -5.49 3.16
CA ARG A 363 -20.34 -5.68 4.54
C ARG A 363 -21.83 -5.37 4.74
N ASP A 364 -22.40 -4.39 4.04
CA ASP A 364 -23.81 -3.99 4.22
C ASP A 364 -24.78 -5.08 3.72
N PHE A 365 -24.36 -5.96 2.82
CA PHE A 365 -25.16 -7.11 2.40
C PHE A 365 -25.27 -8.18 3.49
N VAL A 366 -24.27 -8.28 4.39
CA VAL A 366 -24.32 -9.18 5.55
C VAL A 366 -25.46 -8.80 6.49
N ALA A 367 -25.82 -7.52 6.55
CA ALA A 367 -26.93 -7.04 7.35
C ALA A 367 -28.30 -7.62 6.93
N LEU A 368 -28.39 -8.18 5.72
CA LEU A 368 -29.60 -8.77 5.15
C LEU A 368 -29.74 -10.27 5.45
N ASP A 369 -28.70 -10.93 5.98
CA ASP A 369 -28.78 -12.36 6.30
C ASP A 369 -29.61 -12.58 7.59
N PRO A 370 -30.72 -13.36 7.53
CA PRO A 370 -31.54 -13.66 8.71
C PRO A 370 -30.76 -14.35 9.83
N GLU A 371 -29.69 -15.09 9.53
CA GLU A 371 -28.86 -15.72 10.58
C GLU A 371 -28.19 -14.70 11.50
N GLN A 372 -27.82 -13.52 10.98
CA GLN A 372 -27.19 -12.47 11.77
C GLN A 372 -28.17 -11.85 12.77
N GLU A 373 -29.42 -11.63 12.34
CA GLU A 373 -30.48 -11.15 13.24
C GLU A 373 -30.86 -12.20 14.28
N ARG A 374 -30.90 -13.49 13.91
CA ARG A 374 -31.13 -14.59 14.86
C ARG A 374 -30.06 -14.61 15.96
N ILE A 375 -28.78 -14.60 15.56
CA ILE A 375 -27.64 -14.56 16.48
C ILE A 375 -27.73 -13.34 17.41
N ARG A 376 -28.07 -12.15 16.87
CA ARG A 376 -28.27 -10.94 17.66
C ARG A 376 -29.37 -11.10 18.71
N GLN A 377 -30.51 -11.70 18.35
CA GLN A 377 -31.63 -11.91 19.27
C GLN A 377 -31.28 -12.90 20.39
N GLU A 378 -30.58 -14.00 20.08
CA GLU A 378 -30.10 -14.96 21.07
C GLU A 378 -29.15 -14.30 22.09
N LEU A 379 -28.20 -13.50 21.61
CA LEU A 379 -27.23 -12.80 22.45
C LEU A 379 -27.87 -11.70 23.31
N GLN A 380 -28.91 -11.04 22.81
CA GLN A 380 -29.64 -10.03 23.58
C GLN A 380 -30.28 -10.62 24.84
N ILE A 381 -30.71 -11.89 24.81
CA ILE A 381 -31.24 -12.59 25.98
C ILE A 381 -30.14 -12.81 27.04
N GLU A 382 -28.91 -13.03 26.61
CA GLU A 382 -27.72 -13.18 27.47
C GLU A 382 -27.12 -11.83 27.91
N GLY A 383 -27.70 -10.71 27.49
CA GLY A 383 -27.19 -9.37 27.80
C GLY A 383 -25.97 -8.96 26.98
N VAL A 384 -25.66 -9.68 25.90
CA VAL A 384 -24.52 -9.42 25.00
C VAL A 384 -24.98 -8.66 23.76
N GLU A 385 -24.27 -7.59 23.41
CA GLU A 385 -24.60 -6.76 22.27
C GLU A 385 -23.78 -7.14 21.02
N TYR A 386 -24.46 -7.65 20.00
CA TYR A 386 -23.86 -7.98 18.71
C TYR A 386 -24.14 -6.90 17.65
N ALA A 387 -23.13 -6.11 17.31
CA ALA A 387 -23.22 -5.01 16.36
C ALA A 387 -22.81 -5.47 14.93
N TYR A 388 -23.80 -5.93 14.16
CA TYR A 388 -23.55 -6.44 12.80
C TYR A 388 -23.93 -5.46 11.66
N LYS A 389 -24.72 -4.41 11.94
CA LYS A 389 -25.11 -3.37 10.97
C LYS A 389 -24.19 -2.13 11.05
N ALA A 390 -24.07 -1.38 9.95
CA ALA A 390 -23.35 -0.10 9.94
C ALA A 390 -24.17 0.99 10.67
N GLY A 391 -23.62 1.55 11.75
CA GLY A 391 -24.22 2.67 12.49
C GLY A 391 -24.26 2.49 14.01
N ALA A 392 -23.69 3.48 14.72
CA ALA A 392 -23.80 3.82 16.13
C ALA A 392 -23.98 2.69 17.16
N ALA A 393 -22.86 2.11 17.57
CA ALA A 393 -22.75 1.40 18.83
C ALA A 393 -22.89 2.41 20.01
N SER A 394 -23.87 2.23 20.90
CA SER A 394 -24.06 3.03 22.12
C SER A 394 -24.24 2.11 23.34
N GLY A 395 -23.13 1.82 24.05
CA GLY A 395 -23.06 0.83 25.15
C GLY A 395 -21.63 0.48 25.56
N GLY A 396 -21.43 -0.06 26.77
CA GLY A 396 -20.12 -0.31 27.41
C GLY A 396 -19.29 -1.44 26.77
N VAL A 397 -17.97 -1.42 27.01
CA VAL A 397 -16.92 -2.14 26.25
C VAL A 397 -16.81 -3.66 26.54
N GLY A 398 -17.46 -4.19 27.60
CA GLY A 398 -17.27 -5.57 28.07
C GLY A 398 -18.00 -6.65 27.27
N ASP A 399 -19.33 -6.55 27.19
CA ASP A 399 -20.22 -7.57 26.61
C ASP A 399 -20.74 -7.16 25.23
N ARG A 400 -19.85 -6.64 24.39
CA ARG A 400 -20.16 -6.23 23.02
C ARG A 400 -19.11 -6.76 22.05
N PHE A 401 -19.52 -7.16 20.86
CA PHE A 401 -18.62 -7.44 19.74
C PHE A 401 -19.26 -7.10 18.38
N GLU A 402 -18.42 -6.97 17.35
CA GLU A 402 -18.84 -6.64 15.99
C GLU A 402 -18.77 -7.85 15.04
N LEU A 403 -19.42 -7.74 13.87
CA LEU A 403 -19.36 -8.76 12.80
C LEU A 403 -17.93 -9.17 12.44
N THR A 404 -17.00 -8.21 12.39
CA THR A 404 -15.59 -8.47 12.08
C THR A 404 -14.95 -9.39 13.13
N GLU A 405 -15.19 -9.13 14.41
CA GLU A 405 -14.66 -9.94 15.50
C GLU A 405 -15.27 -11.34 15.52
N ALA A 406 -16.60 -11.43 15.31
CA ALA A 406 -17.32 -12.70 15.18
C ALA A 406 -16.75 -13.56 14.05
N THR A 407 -16.54 -12.96 12.89
CA THR A 407 -16.03 -13.64 11.69
C THR A 407 -14.62 -14.17 11.93
N VAL A 408 -13.74 -13.38 12.56
CA VAL A 408 -12.38 -13.82 12.90
C VAL A 408 -12.41 -14.96 13.91
N ALA A 409 -13.23 -14.85 14.97
CA ALA A 409 -13.33 -15.89 15.99
C ALA A 409 -13.77 -17.24 15.39
N LEU A 410 -14.81 -17.21 14.55
CA LEU A 410 -15.29 -18.41 13.84
C LEU A 410 -14.26 -18.94 12.82
N ALA A 411 -13.57 -18.05 12.10
CA ALA A 411 -12.53 -18.43 11.15
C ALA A 411 -11.34 -19.12 11.83
N CYS A 412 -10.89 -18.61 12.99
CA CYS A 412 -9.82 -19.21 13.77
C CYS A 412 -10.27 -20.49 14.50
N ALA A 413 -11.55 -20.64 14.85
CA ALA A 413 -12.10 -21.87 15.40
C ALA A 413 -12.32 -22.97 14.34
N TYR A 414 -12.33 -22.62 13.06
CA TYR A 414 -12.57 -23.57 11.98
C TYR A 414 -11.41 -24.57 11.81
N HIS A 415 -11.74 -25.82 11.50
CA HIS A 415 -10.78 -26.92 11.48
C HIS A 415 -9.66 -26.75 10.43
N ASP A 416 -9.98 -26.15 9.28
CA ASP A 416 -9.03 -25.83 8.21
C ASP A 416 -8.40 -24.44 8.43
N VAL A 417 -7.07 -24.42 8.52
CA VAL A 417 -6.26 -23.19 8.62
C VAL A 417 -6.53 -22.20 7.49
N ALA A 418 -7.05 -22.68 6.36
CA ALA A 418 -7.38 -21.85 5.20
C ALA A 418 -8.30 -20.67 5.54
N VAL A 419 -9.26 -20.86 6.45
CA VAL A 419 -10.22 -19.81 6.80
C VAL A 419 -9.57 -18.75 7.69
N ALA A 420 -8.71 -19.16 8.63
CA ALA A 420 -7.90 -18.24 9.45
C ALA A 420 -6.90 -17.43 8.60
N VAL A 421 -6.26 -18.07 7.61
CA VAL A 421 -5.37 -17.39 6.65
C VAL A 421 -6.16 -16.40 5.78
N GLN A 422 -7.36 -16.77 5.33
CA GLN A 422 -8.24 -15.87 4.58
C GLN A 422 -8.65 -14.65 5.43
N ALA A 423 -8.94 -14.85 6.72
CA ALA A 423 -9.21 -13.74 7.66
C ALA A 423 -8.01 -12.81 7.83
N LYS A 424 -6.77 -13.34 7.81
CA LYS A 424 -5.53 -12.55 7.86
C LYS A 424 -5.27 -11.78 6.56
N ARG A 425 -5.52 -12.41 5.42
CA ARG A 425 -5.18 -11.88 4.10
C ARG A 425 -6.20 -10.85 3.60
N GLU A 426 -7.48 -11.19 3.64
CA GLU A 426 -8.57 -10.38 3.11
C GLU A 426 -9.89 -10.83 3.73
N ILE A 427 -10.21 -10.26 4.90
CA ILE A 427 -11.42 -10.61 5.66
C ILE A 427 -12.70 -10.38 4.86
N SER A 428 -12.74 -9.37 3.98
CA SER A 428 -13.93 -9.05 3.18
C SER A 428 -14.36 -10.19 2.25
N LYS A 429 -13.44 -11.08 1.84
CA LYS A 429 -13.77 -12.28 1.08
C LYS A 429 -14.52 -13.33 1.88
N LEU A 430 -14.46 -13.28 3.21
CA LEU A 430 -15.23 -14.19 4.07
C LEU A 430 -16.73 -13.90 4.03
N TRP A 431 -17.13 -12.72 3.57
CA TRP A 431 -18.53 -12.31 3.44
C TRP A 431 -18.84 -11.64 2.10
N GLU A 432 -18.00 -11.88 1.08
CA GLU A 432 -18.21 -11.35 -0.27
C GLU A 432 -19.49 -11.89 -0.93
N ASP A 433 -19.82 -13.15 -0.64
CA ASP A 433 -21.05 -13.80 -1.08
C ASP A 433 -21.68 -14.53 0.10
N ILE A 434 -22.79 -13.99 0.60
CA ILE A 434 -23.51 -14.53 1.76
C ILE A 434 -24.24 -15.84 1.47
N THR A 435 -24.28 -16.29 0.21
CA THR A 435 -25.03 -17.49 -0.21
C THR A 435 -24.18 -18.75 -0.26
N LYS A 436 -22.85 -18.63 -0.25
CA LYS A 436 -21.91 -19.77 -0.43
C LYS A 436 -20.75 -19.78 0.57
N ALA A 437 -19.89 -20.79 0.48
CA ALA A 437 -18.65 -20.86 1.24
C ALA A 437 -17.67 -19.75 0.80
N PRO A 438 -16.83 -19.20 1.70
CA PRO A 438 -16.67 -19.60 3.10
C PRO A 438 -17.72 -18.99 4.06
N TYR A 439 -18.53 -18.03 3.63
CA TYR A 439 -19.49 -17.36 4.51
C TYR A 439 -20.44 -18.34 5.22
N LYS A 440 -21.12 -19.23 4.46
CA LYS A 440 -22.02 -20.24 5.04
C LYS A 440 -21.32 -21.32 5.87
N GLN A 441 -19.99 -21.45 5.79
CA GLN A 441 -19.22 -22.30 6.72
C GLN A 441 -19.13 -21.66 8.12
N LEU A 442 -19.08 -20.33 8.16
CA LEU A 442 -18.97 -19.54 9.39
C LEU A 442 -20.34 -19.21 9.98
N PHE A 443 -21.30 -18.81 9.14
CA PHE A 443 -22.64 -18.41 9.57
C PHE A 443 -23.70 -19.33 8.94
N ASN A 444 -24.25 -20.22 9.75
CA ASN A 444 -25.31 -21.15 9.37
C ASN A 444 -26.25 -21.44 10.55
N THR A 445 -27.31 -22.21 10.28
CA THR A 445 -28.35 -22.54 11.25
C THR A 445 -27.86 -23.30 12.49
N GLY A 446 -26.69 -23.94 12.42
CA GLY A 446 -26.08 -24.65 13.56
C GLY A 446 -25.22 -23.77 14.47
N VAL A 447 -24.92 -22.53 14.06
CA VAL A 447 -24.09 -21.60 14.84
C VAL A 447 -24.97 -20.73 15.71
N THR A 448 -24.90 -20.91 17.02
CA THR A 448 -25.74 -20.19 18.00
C THR A 448 -25.03 -18.94 18.52
N GLY A 449 -25.78 -17.91 18.90
CA GLY A 449 -25.24 -16.72 19.54
C GLY A 449 -24.31 -17.02 20.72
N PRO A 450 -24.73 -17.84 21.70
CA PRO A 450 -23.88 -18.21 22.83
C PRO A 450 -22.56 -18.87 22.38
N SER A 451 -22.59 -19.75 21.36
CA SER A 451 -21.37 -20.38 20.84
C SER A 451 -20.41 -19.37 20.21
N VAL A 452 -20.92 -18.40 19.43
CA VAL A 452 -20.11 -17.31 18.85
C VAL A 452 -19.48 -16.49 19.96
N TRP A 453 -20.23 -16.17 21.01
CA TRP A 453 -19.73 -15.40 22.14
C TRP A 453 -18.61 -16.12 22.91
N GLN A 454 -18.74 -17.42 23.14
CA GLN A 454 -17.65 -18.19 23.75
C GLN A 454 -16.38 -18.16 22.89
N MET A 455 -16.50 -18.31 21.56
CA MET A 455 -15.35 -18.20 20.65
C MET A 455 -14.68 -16.82 20.73
N VAL A 456 -15.48 -15.74 20.75
CA VAL A 456 -14.97 -14.36 20.88
C VAL A 456 -14.22 -14.19 22.20
N ARG A 457 -14.76 -14.69 23.32
CA ARG A 457 -14.08 -14.61 24.63
C ARG A 457 -12.76 -15.37 24.66
N VAL A 458 -12.72 -16.59 24.10
CA VAL A 458 -11.47 -17.36 23.99
C VAL A 458 -10.46 -16.59 23.12
N LEU A 459 -10.90 -16.06 21.98
CA LEU A 459 -10.04 -15.29 21.07
C LEU A 459 -9.46 -14.05 21.75
N ARG A 460 -10.27 -13.30 22.51
CA ARG A 460 -9.81 -12.14 23.31
C ARG A 460 -8.77 -12.53 24.35
N ALA A 461 -8.97 -13.65 25.05
CA ALA A 461 -7.99 -14.15 26.01
C ALA A 461 -6.69 -14.56 25.33
N VAL A 462 -6.76 -15.22 24.16
CA VAL A 462 -5.59 -15.56 23.36
C VAL A 462 -4.85 -14.30 22.91
N ASP A 463 -5.56 -13.29 22.40
CA ASP A 463 -4.95 -12.01 22.00
C ASP A 463 -4.27 -11.30 23.16
N PHE A 464 -4.91 -11.23 24.32
CA PHE A 464 -4.32 -10.66 25.52
C PHE A 464 -3.02 -11.38 25.91
N HIS A 465 -3.04 -12.71 25.98
CA HIS A 465 -1.85 -13.48 26.34
C HIS A 465 -0.77 -13.47 25.25
N LEU A 466 -1.13 -13.37 23.98
CA LEU A 466 -0.19 -13.21 22.88
C LEU A 466 0.51 -11.85 22.93
N GLN A 467 -0.22 -10.79 23.30
CA GLN A 467 0.40 -9.47 23.54
C GLN A 467 1.43 -9.53 24.66
N VAL A 468 1.14 -10.23 25.76
CA VAL A 468 2.09 -10.42 26.88
C VAL A 468 3.28 -11.29 26.46
N GLU A 469 3.03 -12.39 25.76
CA GLU A 469 4.07 -13.33 25.34
C GLU A 469 5.01 -12.71 24.30
N SER A 470 4.48 -11.90 23.38
CA SER A 470 5.27 -11.27 22.32
C SER A 470 6.36 -10.31 22.85
N GLN A 471 6.18 -9.74 24.05
CA GLN A 471 7.18 -8.87 24.70
C GLN A 471 8.47 -9.60 25.09
N LYS A 472 8.46 -10.94 25.12
CA LYS A 472 9.66 -11.76 25.41
C LYS A 472 10.56 -11.94 24.20
N TYR A 473 10.09 -11.56 23.01
CA TYR A 473 10.79 -11.77 21.75
C TYR A 473 11.20 -10.43 21.14
N THR A 474 12.28 -10.46 20.37
CA THR A 474 12.81 -9.31 19.63
C THR A 474 13.07 -9.69 18.18
N GLY A 475 13.33 -8.70 17.34
CA GLY A 475 13.67 -8.93 15.94
C GLY A 475 12.59 -9.71 15.18
N ARG A 476 13.02 -10.67 14.36
CA ARG A 476 12.17 -11.56 13.57
C ARG A 476 11.18 -12.38 14.40
N ASP A 477 11.55 -12.80 15.61
CA ASP A 477 10.67 -13.62 16.47
C ASP A 477 9.46 -12.81 16.97
N ALA A 478 9.66 -11.51 17.26
CA ALA A 478 8.56 -10.60 17.55
C ALA A 478 7.64 -10.41 16.33
N LEU A 479 8.20 -10.32 15.12
CA LEU A 479 7.43 -10.24 13.88
C LEU A 479 6.59 -11.49 13.63
N VAL A 480 7.08 -12.69 14.00
CA VAL A 480 6.28 -13.92 13.95
C VAL A 480 5.07 -13.83 14.89
N CYS A 481 5.21 -13.26 16.08
CA CYS A 481 4.10 -13.08 17.01
C CYS A 481 3.03 -12.11 16.46
N VAL A 482 3.47 -10.99 15.88
CA VAL A 482 2.56 -9.95 15.36
C VAL A 482 1.88 -10.40 14.07
N HIS A 483 2.65 -10.91 13.10
CA HIS A 483 2.11 -11.30 11.80
C HIS A 483 1.42 -12.66 11.81
N GLY A 484 1.88 -13.58 12.66
CA GLY A 484 1.30 -14.90 12.85
C GLY A 484 0.09 -14.95 13.78
N ASN A 485 -0.39 -13.80 14.27
CA ASN A 485 -1.46 -13.73 15.26
C ASN A 485 -2.70 -14.60 14.94
N ARG A 486 -3.22 -14.57 13.70
CA ARG A 486 -4.37 -15.41 13.28
C ARG A 486 -4.05 -16.90 13.23
N PHE A 487 -2.81 -17.25 12.87
CA PHE A 487 -2.34 -18.64 12.90
C PHE A 487 -2.19 -19.14 14.33
N ILE A 488 -1.60 -18.32 15.21
CA ILE A 488 -1.44 -18.64 16.64
C ILE A 488 -2.81 -18.83 17.29
N GLN A 489 -3.76 -17.92 17.04
CA GLN A 489 -5.14 -18.07 17.50
C GLN A 489 -5.74 -19.39 17.04
N TRP A 490 -5.65 -19.71 15.75
CA TRP A 490 -6.14 -20.97 15.22
C TRP A 490 -5.48 -22.19 15.89
N ALA A 491 -4.15 -22.20 16.02
CA ALA A 491 -3.42 -23.30 16.63
C ALA A 491 -3.78 -23.49 18.10
N VAL A 492 -3.90 -22.40 18.86
CA VAL A 492 -4.29 -22.42 20.28
C VAL A 492 -5.73 -22.92 20.45
N LEU A 493 -6.69 -22.43 19.66
CA LEU A 493 -8.08 -22.89 19.73
C LEU A 493 -8.20 -24.39 19.45
N ARG A 494 -7.44 -24.90 18.47
CA ARG A 494 -7.40 -26.35 18.20
C ARG A 494 -6.75 -27.15 19.33
N ALA A 495 -5.65 -26.67 19.89
CA ALA A 495 -4.96 -27.35 20.98
C ALA A 495 -5.77 -27.35 22.28
N LEU A 496 -6.61 -26.34 22.50
CA LEU A 496 -7.59 -26.30 23.58
C LEU A 496 -8.80 -27.23 23.33
N GLY A 497 -8.95 -27.78 22.13
CA GLY A 497 -10.07 -28.65 21.75
C GLY A 497 -11.42 -27.92 21.74
N VAL A 498 -11.42 -26.63 21.44
CA VAL A 498 -12.61 -25.78 21.48
C VAL A 498 -13.64 -26.24 20.44
N LYS A 499 -14.85 -26.53 20.93
CA LYS A 499 -16.04 -26.93 20.16
C LYS A 499 -17.17 -25.91 20.38
N PRO A 500 -18.24 -25.92 19.57
CA PRO A 500 -19.36 -24.98 19.71
C PRO A 500 -20.01 -24.93 21.10
N ASP A 501 -19.94 -26.03 21.87
CA ASP A 501 -20.48 -26.18 23.22
C ASP A 501 -19.46 -25.87 24.34
N THR A 502 -18.20 -25.58 23.98
CA THR A 502 -17.14 -25.30 24.96
C THR A 502 -17.38 -23.97 25.66
N GLN A 503 -17.41 -24.00 26.99
CA GLN A 503 -17.52 -22.80 27.80
C GLN A 503 -16.15 -22.17 28.01
N PHE A 504 -16.06 -20.85 27.92
CA PHE A 504 -14.82 -20.10 28.11
C PHE A 504 -14.15 -20.41 29.46
N ASN A 505 -14.95 -20.56 30.53
CA ASN A 505 -14.43 -20.82 31.87
C ASN A 505 -13.65 -22.14 31.95
N ASP A 506 -14.01 -23.14 31.13
CA ASP A 506 -13.38 -24.47 31.13
C ASP A 506 -11.97 -24.47 30.51
N VAL A 507 -11.70 -23.50 29.63
CA VAL A 507 -10.44 -23.40 28.88
C VAL A 507 -9.58 -22.21 29.30
N SER A 508 -10.17 -21.18 29.89
CA SER A 508 -9.52 -19.89 30.22
C SER A 508 -8.20 -20.05 30.98
N ALA A 509 -8.15 -20.94 31.98
CA ALA A 509 -6.96 -21.18 32.79
C ALA A 509 -5.79 -21.79 32.00
N LYS A 510 -6.07 -22.49 30.89
CA LYS A 510 -5.06 -23.14 30.03
C LYS A 510 -4.54 -22.22 28.92
N VAL A 511 -5.26 -21.14 28.61
CA VAL A 511 -4.90 -20.20 27.52
C VAL A 511 -3.47 -19.66 27.65
N PRO A 512 -2.98 -19.16 28.81
CA PRO A 512 -1.64 -18.58 28.89
C PRO A 512 -0.54 -19.58 28.52
N GLN A 513 -0.63 -20.81 29.06
CA GLN A 513 0.34 -21.86 28.78
C GLN A 513 0.29 -22.27 27.30
N MET A 514 -0.91 -22.45 26.75
CA MET A 514 -1.09 -22.88 25.37
C MET A 514 -0.56 -21.84 24.36
N VAL A 515 -0.74 -20.55 24.65
CA VAL A 515 -0.17 -19.46 23.85
C VAL A 515 1.35 -19.52 23.87
N ALA A 516 1.98 -19.63 25.05
CA ALA A 516 3.44 -19.66 25.17
C ALA A 516 4.07 -20.87 24.45
N GLU A 517 3.46 -22.05 24.56
CA GLU A 517 3.91 -23.25 23.87
C GLU A 517 3.74 -23.12 22.34
N THR A 518 2.59 -22.63 21.89
CA THR A 518 2.31 -22.42 20.46
C THR A 518 3.28 -21.41 19.83
N VAL A 519 3.53 -20.28 20.49
CA VAL A 519 4.46 -19.25 20.01
C VAL A 519 5.87 -19.82 19.87
N ARG A 520 6.36 -20.52 20.89
CA ARG A 520 7.70 -21.13 20.88
C ARG A 520 7.86 -22.13 19.74
N ASN A 521 6.89 -23.02 19.57
CA ASN A 521 6.91 -24.03 18.51
C ASN A 521 6.80 -23.40 17.12
N LEU A 522 5.97 -22.36 16.98
CA LEU A 522 5.81 -21.66 15.72
C LEU A 522 7.10 -20.95 15.30
N ILE A 523 7.75 -20.25 16.22
CA ILE A 523 9.04 -19.60 15.95
C ILE A 523 10.09 -20.63 15.49
N ALA A 524 10.18 -21.78 16.18
CA ALA A 524 11.10 -22.84 15.81
C ALA A 524 10.80 -23.38 14.39
N SER A 525 9.53 -23.61 14.08
CA SER A 525 9.08 -24.10 12.77
C SER A 525 9.34 -23.10 11.64
N VAL A 526 9.10 -21.80 11.88
CA VAL A 526 9.40 -20.73 10.92
C VAL A 526 10.90 -20.64 10.65
N LYS A 527 11.74 -20.74 11.68
CA LYS A 527 13.21 -20.75 11.52
C LYS A 527 13.69 -21.94 10.70
N ALA A 528 13.12 -23.12 10.91
CA ALA A 528 13.51 -24.35 10.22
C ALA A 528 13.07 -24.37 8.74
N ASN A 529 11.85 -23.90 8.45
CA ASN A 529 11.22 -24.07 7.15
C ASN A 529 11.26 -22.81 6.26
N TYR A 530 11.35 -21.61 6.86
CA TYR A 530 11.14 -20.33 6.16
C TYR A 530 12.04 -19.22 6.72
N SER A 531 13.36 -19.46 6.81
CA SER A 531 14.34 -18.48 7.31
C SER A 531 14.33 -17.17 6.53
N ASP A 532 14.07 -17.22 5.22
CA ASP A 532 14.28 -16.08 4.32
C ASP A 532 12.96 -15.34 3.96
N SER A 533 11.80 -15.88 4.35
CA SER A 533 10.49 -15.27 4.03
C SER A 533 10.11 -14.20 5.05
N TYR A 534 9.80 -12.97 4.65
CA TYR A 534 9.29 -11.98 5.62
C TYR A 534 7.99 -12.47 6.31
N PRO A 535 7.87 -12.41 7.66
CA PRO A 535 6.74 -12.98 8.38
C PRO A 535 5.36 -12.51 7.93
N ALA A 536 5.19 -11.25 7.53
CA ALA A 536 3.88 -10.77 7.06
C ALA A 536 3.43 -11.45 5.76
N SER A 537 4.38 -11.73 4.85
CA SER A 537 4.10 -12.45 3.60
C SER A 537 3.87 -13.93 3.86
N LEU A 538 4.69 -14.53 4.73
CA LEU A 538 4.57 -15.92 5.16
C LEU A 538 3.17 -16.27 5.67
N PHE A 539 2.64 -15.48 6.62
CA PHE A 539 1.34 -15.76 7.26
C PHE A 539 0.12 -15.36 6.41
N LYS A 540 0.34 -14.75 5.24
CA LYS A 540 -0.69 -14.55 4.20
C LYS A 540 -0.69 -15.67 3.14
N ASN A 541 0.39 -16.47 3.06
CA ASN A 541 0.49 -17.60 2.15
C ASN A 541 -0.15 -18.89 2.72
N LEU A 542 -1.21 -19.36 2.05
CA LEU A 542 -1.93 -20.57 2.43
C LEU A 542 -1.08 -21.85 2.34
N GLY A 543 -0.25 -21.98 1.30
CA GLY A 543 0.63 -23.14 1.13
C GLY A 543 1.62 -23.28 2.29
N LYS A 544 2.33 -22.20 2.63
CA LYS A 544 3.28 -22.14 3.75
C LYS A 544 2.56 -22.36 5.09
N CYS A 545 1.41 -21.72 5.30
CA CYS A 545 0.62 -21.96 6.51
C CYS A 545 0.11 -23.40 6.61
N ARG A 546 -0.24 -24.07 5.50
CA ARG A 546 -0.61 -25.50 5.50
C ARG A 546 0.56 -26.41 5.84
N VAL A 547 1.80 -26.05 5.47
CA VAL A 547 3.00 -26.78 5.90
C VAL A 547 3.18 -26.64 7.41
N LEU A 548 3.19 -25.41 7.93
CA LEU A 548 3.30 -25.15 9.37
C LEU A 548 2.18 -25.87 10.15
N ALA A 549 0.93 -25.80 9.67
CA ALA A 549 -0.25 -26.39 10.29
C ALA A 549 -0.18 -27.92 10.51
N LYS A 550 0.69 -28.63 9.79
CA LYS A 550 0.89 -30.08 9.98
C LYS A 550 1.55 -30.38 11.33
N GLU A 551 2.35 -29.47 11.86
CA GLU A 551 3.06 -29.59 13.13
C GLU A 551 2.16 -29.25 14.34
N PHE A 552 0.98 -28.64 14.11
CA PHE A 552 0.02 -28.22 15.15
C PHE A 552 -1.27 -29.04 15.12
N ARG A 553 -1.20 -30.31 14.71
CA ARG A 553 -2.36 -31.21 14.75
C ARG A 553 -2.59 -31.68 16.19
N PRO A 554 -3.84 -31.67 16.71
CA PRO A 554 -4.14 -32.36 17.95
C PRO A 554 -3.89 -33.86 17.75
N GLU A 555 -3.32 -34.51 18.78
CA GLU A 555 -3.12 -35.97 18.84
C GLU A 555 -4.43 -36.75 18.70
#